data_AF-A0A0E3Q3A5-F1
#
_entry.id   AF-A0A0E3Q3A5-F1
#
_cell.length_a   1.000
_cell.length_b   1.000
_cell.length_c   1.000
_cell.angle_alpha   90.00
_cell.angle_beta   90.00
_cell.angle_gamma   90.00
#
_symmetry.space_group_name_H-M   'P 1'
#
loop_
_entity.id
_entity.type
_entity.pdbx_description
1 polymer ?
#
loop_
_entity_poly.entity_id
_entity_poly.type
_entity_poly.pdbx_seq_one_letter_code
_entity_poly.pdbx_strand_id
1 'polypeptide(L)' 'MYLSMQNIALLEGDVWGHRKDINEYSEISQRVFDRIQELKKEGLSDEDTIEKLVRETRLSPDFVSFIISN' A
#
# COMPACT_ATOMS: atom_id res chain seq x y z
N MET A 1 7.43 17.13 -11.26
CA MET A 1 7.64 16.19 -12.39
C MET A 1 6.26 15.87 -12.96
N TYR A 2 6.10 15.60 -14.26
CA TYR A 2 4.78 15.43 -14.90
C TYR A 2 3.82 14.48 -14.15
N LEU A 3 4.33 13.35 -13.65
CA LEU A 3 3.54 12.34 -12.93
C LEU A 3 2.99 12.85 -11.58
N SER A 4 3.80 13.56 -10.80
CA SER A 4 3.35 14.14 -9.53
C SER A 4 2.23 15.17 -9.73
N MET A 5 2.26 15.89 -10.87
CA MET A 5 1.20 16.83 -11.24
C MET A 5 -0.13 16.12 -11.59
N GLN A 6 -0.08 14.83 -11.91
CA GLN A 6 -1.25 13.99 -12.15
C GLN A 6 -1.64 13.15 -10.91
N ASN A 7 -1.06 13.46 -9.73
CA ASN A 7 -1.22 12.66 -8.50
C ASN A 7 -0.80 11.19 -8.67
N ILE A 8 0.22 10.94 -9.51
CA ILE A 8 0.80 9.61 -9.69
C ILE A 8 2.10 9.55 -8.89
N ALA A 9 2.15 8.64 -7.91
CA ALA A 9 3.38 8.27 -7.20
C ALA A 9 4.03 7.07 -7.89
N LEU A 10 5.36 7.12 -8.05
CA LEU A 10 6.17 5.98 -8.45
C LEU A 10 6.77 5.36 -7.20
N LEU A 11 6.45 4.09 -6.95
CA LEU A 11 7.03 3.30 -5.89
C LEU A 11 7.93 2.25 -6.51
N GLU A 12 9.16 2.14 -6.02
CA GLU A 12 10.07 1.08 -6.45
C GLU A 12 9.59 -0.25 -5.85
N GLY A 13 9.47 -1.28 -6.70
CA GLY A 13 8.98 -2.59 -6.29
C GLY A 13 9.76 -3.69 -6.98
N ASP A 14 9.93 -4.81 -6.29
CA ASP A 14 10.59 -5.98 -6.87
C ASP A 14 9.62 -6.70 -7.82
N VAL A 15 9.85 -6.55 -9.13
CA VAL A 15 9.10 -7.24 -10.19
C VAL A 15 9.64 -8.66 -10.45
N TRP A 16 10.63 -9.12 -9.68
CA TRP A 16 11.25 -10.42 -9.84
C TRP A 16 10.30 -11.56 -9.45
N GLY A 17 9.60 -12.09 -10.46
CA GLY A 17 8.62 -13.17 -10.29
C GLY A 17 7.34 -12.90 -11.09
N HIS A 18 7.05 -11.63 -11.32
CA HIS A 18 5.87 -11.15 -12.04
C HIS A 18 6.15 -10.82 -13.51
N ARG A 19 7.26 -11.31 -14.08
CA ARG A 19 7.66 -11.01 -15.48
C ARG A 19 6.63 -11.45 -16.52
N LYS A 20 5.71 -12.37 -16.16
CA LYS A 20 4.60 -12.83 -17.00
C LYS A 20 3.31 -12.02 -16.79
N ASP A 21 3.18 -11.34 -15.65
CA ASP A 21 1.97 -10.64 -15.21
C ASP A 21 2.14 -9.12 -15.28
N ILE A 22 3.17 -8.63 -16.00
CA ILE A 22 3.53 -7.21 -16.16
C ILE A 22 2.42 -6.32 -16.76
N ASN A 23 1.36 -6.92 -17.31
CA ASN A 23 0.23 -6.21 -17.90
C ASN A 23 -1.06 -6.32 -17.04
N GLU A 24 -1.00 -6.98 -15.89
CA GLU A 24 -2.16 -7.16 -15.02
C GLU A 24 -2.20 -6.08 -13.94
N TYR A 25 -3.32 -5.36 -13.89
CA TYR A 25 -3.64 -4.51 -12.76
C TYR A 25 -4.12 -5.40 -11.62
N SER A 26 -3.38 -5.40 -10.52
CA SER A 26 -3.84 -6.04 -9.28
C SER A 26 -4.70 -5.07 -8.50
N GLU A 27 -5.95 -5.44 -8.25
CA GLU A 27 -6.82 -4.67 -7.35
C GLU A 27 -6.47 -4.95 -5.89
N ILE A 28 -6.43 -3.90 -5.08
CA ILE A 28 -6.29 -4.04 -3.63
C ILE A 28 -7.68 -4.28 -3.05
N SER A 29 -7.81 -5.35 -2.26
CA SER A 29 -9.07 -5.66 -1.58
C SER A 29 -9.50 -4.52 -0.65
N GLN A 30 -10.79 -4.15 -0.70
CA GLN A 30 -11.41 -3.17 0.21
C GLN A 30 -11.11 -3.47 1.69
N ARG A 31 -10.94 -4.75 2.04
CA ARG A 31 -10.60 -5.21 3.39
C ARG A 31 -9.33 -4.56 3.94
N VAL A 32 -8.37 -4.21 3.09
CA VAL A 32 -7.13 -3.52 3.51
C VAL A 32 -7.45 -2.11 4.01
N PHE A 33 -8.31 -1.38 3.30
CA PHE A 33 -8.75 -0.04 3.69
C PHE A 33 -9.59 -0.06 4.96
N ASP A 34 -10.52 -1.02 5.06
CA ASP A 34 -11.34 -1.18 6.26
C ASP A 34 -10.46 -1.46 7.49
N ARG A 35 -9.43 -2.29 7.32
CA ARG A 35 -8.47 -2.62 8.36
C ARG A 35 -7.63 -1.41 8.80
N ILE A 36 -7.20 -0.56 7.86
CA ILE A 36 -6.54 0.72 8.19
C ILE A 36 -7.43 1.58 9.09
N GLN A 37 -8.73 1.69 8.74
CA GLN A 37 -9.68 2.49 9.51
C GLN A 37 -9.94 1.91 10.90
N GLU A 38 -9.99 0.58 11.04
CA GLU A 38 -10.05 -0.09 12.34
C GLU A 38 -8.84 0.25 13.21
N LEU A 39 -7.62 0.10 12.67
CA LEU A 39 -6.38 0.35 13.41
C LEU A 39 -6.24 1.84 13.82
N LYS A 40 -6.66 2.78 12.95
CA LYS A 40 -6.73 4.20 13.30
C LYS A 40 -7.76 4.49 14.40
N LYS A 41 -8.91 3.80 14.41
CA LYS A 41 -9.92 3.92 15.49
C LYS A 41 -9.44 3.32 16.82
N GLU A 42 -8.60 2.29 16.77
CA GLU A 42 -7.92 1.72 17.94
C GLU A 42 -6.87 2.68 18.54
N GLY A 43 -6.56 3.79 17.84
CA GLY A 43 -5.62 4.81 18.31
C GLY A 43 -4.15 4.46 18.07
N LEU A 44 -3.87 3.53 17.16
CA LEU A 44 -2.50 3.21 16.79
C LEU A 44 -1.84 4.37 16.03
N SER A 45 -0.53 4.50 16.20
CA SER A 45 0.26 5.39 15.37
C SER A 45 0.30 4.90 13.91
N ASP A 46 0.61 5.78 12.98
CA ASP A 46 0.76 5.39 11.57
C ASP A 46 1.89 4.36 11.41
N GLU A 47 2.97 4.48 12.18
CA GLU A 47 4.11 3.54 12.20
C GLU A 47 3.68 2.12 12.63
N ASP A 48 2.95 2.01 13.74
CA ASP A 48 2.43 0.73 14.25
C ASP A 48 1.39 0.12 13.29
N THR A 49 0.60 0.98 12.64
CA THR A 49 -0.40 0.59 11.64
C THR A 49 0.28 -0.01 10.41
N ILE A 50 1.35 0.62 9.91
CA ILE A 50 2.15 0.11 8.80
C ILE A 50 2.74 -1.26 9.15
N GLU A 51 3.38 -1.40 10.32
CA GLU A 51 4.01 -2.65 10.73
C GLU A 51 3.00 -3.81 10.79
N LYS A 52 1.82 -3.58 11.38
CA LYS A 52 0.75 -4.59 11.43
C LYS A 52 0.25 -4.96 10.04
N LEU A 53 -0.03 -3.99 9.18
CA LEU A 53 -0.58 -4.24 7.85
C LEU A 53 0.38 -4.97 6.93
N VAL A 54 1.68 -4.64 6.97
CA VAL A 54 2.71 -5.35 6.21
C VAL A 54 2.72 -6.84 6.60
N ARG A 55 2.59 -7.15 7.89
CA ARG A 55 2.51 -8.53 8.39
C ARG A 55 1.22 -9.25 7.96
N GLU A 56 0.08 -8.56 7.99
CA GLU A 56 -1.23 -9.13 7.65
C GLU A 56 -1.41 -9.34 6.14
N THR A 57 -0.93 -8.41 5.31
CA THR A 57 -1.25 -8.33 3.87
C THR A 57 -0.09 -8.75 2.96
N ARG A 58 1.14 -8.81 3.49
CA ARG A 58 2.38 -9.00 2.72
C ARG A 58 2.66 -7.90 1.68
N LEU A 59 1.94 -6.77 1.76
CA LEU A 59 2.23 -5.59 0.96
C LEU A 59 3.53 -4.93 1.45
N SER A 60 4.26 -4.30 0.54
CA SER A 60 5.49 -3.59 0.90
C SER A 60 5.19 -2.40 1.82
N PRO A 61 6.08 -2.07 2.78
CA PRO A 61 5.92 -0.92 3.67
C PRO A 61 5.66 0.40 2.95
N ASP A 62 6.36 0.65 1.84
CA ASP A 62 6.21 1.88 1.05
C ASP A 62 4.81 2.01 0.44
N PHE A 63 4.26 0.90 -0.04
CA PHE A 63 2.91 0.83 -0.58
C PHE A 63 1.84 1.05 0.50
N VAL A 64 2.01 0.44 1.68
CA VAL A 64 1.10 0.67 2.81
C VAL A 64 1.17 2.12 3.29
N SER A 65 2.37 2.69 3.34
CA SER A 65 2.58 4.09 3.72
C SER A 65 1.93 5.05 2.73
N PHE A 66 2.02 4.74 1.43
CA PHE A 66 1.34 5.47 0.36
C PHE A 66 -0.18 5.46 0.53
N ILE A 67 -0.78 4.31 0.83
CA ILE A 67 -2.22 4.17 1.06
C ILE A 67 -2.67 4.95 2.30
N ILE A 68 -1.88 4.93 3.39
CA ILE A 68 -2.26 5.61 4.64
C ILE A 68 -2.21 7.13 4.53
N SER A 69 -1.33 7.65 3.67
CA SER A 69 -1.07 9.08 3.47
C SER A 69 -2.06 9.76 2.50
N ASN A 70 -2.88 9.00 1.77
CA ASN A 70 -3.86 9.49 0.79
C ASN A 70 -5.28 9.06 1.16
#